data_AF-A0A2V4KSD0-F1
#
_entry.id   AF-A0A2V4KSD0-F1
#
_cell.length_a   1.000
_cell.length_b   1.000
_cell.length_c   1.000
_cell.angle_alpha   90.00
_cell.angle_beta   90.00
_cell.angle_gamma   90.00
#
_symmetry.space_group_name_H-M   'P 1'
#
loop_
_entity.id
_entity.type
_entity.pdbx_description
1 polymer ?
#
loop_
_entity_poly.entity_id
_entity_poly.type
_entity_poly.pdbx_seq_one_letter_code
_entity_poly.pdbx_strand_id
1 'polypeptide(L)' 'MRYVSGEHVELGDCVMLERGRTKGVVQAIIETPEQMAEWGVEEPGLLLDSEPFGLVFWPESEPYDPVIFVSRQTA' A
#
# COMPACT_ATOMS: atom_id res chain seq x y z
N MET A 1 -5.91 -4.25 7.63
CA MET A 1 -4.47 -4.07 7.44
C MET A 1 -3.98 -2.89 8.28
N ARG A 2 -2.73 -2.91 8.74
CA ARG A 2 -2.09 -1.82 9.48
C ARG A 2 -0.66 -1.63 8.97
N TYR A 3 -0.16 -0.41 9.05
CA TYR A 3 1.28 -0.16 8.85
C TYR A 3 2.08 -0.69 10.04
N VAL A 4 3.39 -0.82 9.85
CA VAL A 4 4.33 -1.19 10.93
C VAL A 4 4.28 -0.21 12.11
N SER A 5 3.96 1.05 11.84
CA SER A 5 3.78 2.10 12.86
C SER A 5 2.47 1.96 13.66
N GLY A 6 1.55 1.10 13.22
CA GLY A 6 0.32 0.72 13.95
C GLY A 6 -0.97 1.39 13.45
N GLU A 7 -0.87 2.44 12.65
CA GLU A 7 -2.00 3.12 12.02
C GLU A 7 -2.73 2.18 11.06
N HIS A 8 -4.04 2.34 10.97
CA HIS A 8 -4.83 1.69 9.94
C HIS A 8 -4.51 2.28 8.58
N VAL A 9 -4.38 1.42 7.57
CA VAL A 9 -4.24 1.85 6.18
C VAL A 9 -5.57 2.43 5.72
N GLU A 10 -5.53 3.61 5.09
CA GLU A 10 -6.67 4.26 4.46
C GLU A 10 -6.36 4.67 3.02
N LEU A 11 -7.40 4.75 2.19
CA LEU A 11 -7.28 5.22 0.82
C LEU A 11 -6.82 6.69 0.80
N GLY A 12 -5.88 7.00 -0.09
CA GLY A 12 -5.28 8.32 -0.20
C GLY A 12 -4.14 8.60 0.80
N ASP A 13 -3.77 7.63 1.65
CA ASP A 13 -2.60 7.78 2.51
C ASP A 13 -1.33 8.00 1.67
N CYS A 14 -0.56 9.01 2.03
CA CYS A 14 0.78 9.23 1.51
C CYS A 14 1.75 8.28 2.24
N VAL A 15 2.50 7.51 1.47
CA VAL A 15 3.42 6.49 1.98
C VAL A 15 4.80 6.61 1.33
N MET A 16 5.80 5.97 1.92
CA MET A 16 7.08 5.71 1.28
C MET A 16 7.30 4.22 1.06
N LEU A 17 7.91 3.90 -0.08
CA LEU A 17 8.32 2.60 -0.57
C LEU A 17 9.83 2.55 -0.77
N GLU A 18 10.34 1.38 -1.13
CA GLU A 18 11.76 1.18 -1.45
C GLU A 18 12.69 1.68 -0.34
N ARG A 19 12.36 1.38 0.92
CA ARG A 19 13.06 1.80 2.14
C ARG A 19 13.10 3.31 2.31
N GLY A 20 12.00 3.99 2.04
CA GLY A 20 11.90 5.43 2.22
C GLY A 20 12.42 6.25 1.04
N ARG A 21 12.59 5.65 -0.15
CA ARG A 21 13.15 6.34 -1.33
C ARG A 21 12.07 6.84 -2.28
N THR A 22 10.95 6.14 -2.35
CA THR A 22 9.95 6.38 -3.38
C THR A 22 8.63 6.73 -2.71
N LYS A 23 8.00 7.84 -3.14
CA LYS A 23 6.69 8.25 -2.62
C LYS A 23 5.60 7.47 -3.30
N GLY A 24 4.58 7.06 -2.54
CA GLY A 24 3.38 6.44 -3.07
C GLY A 24 2.12 7.00 -2.43
N VAL A 25 0.98 6.77 -3.07
CA VAL A 25 -0.36 7.04 -2.54
C VAL A 25 -1.17 5.76 -2.59
N VAL A 26 -1.82 5.40 -1.48
CA VAL A 26 -2.69 4.22 -1.43
C VAL A 26 -3.92 4.42 -2.32
N GLN A 27 -4.06 3.59 -3.36
CA GLN A 27 -5.18 3.61 -4.30
C GLN A 27 -6.19 2.49 -4.03
N ALA A 28 -5.74 1.33 -3.54
CA ALA A 28 -6.62 0.25 -3.13
C ALA A 28 -6.03 -0.54 -1.96
N ILE A 29 -6.92 -1.11 -1.15
CA ILE A 29 -6.60 -2.00 -0.04
C ILE A 29 -7.25 -3.35 -0.37
N ILE A 30 -6.42 -4.37 -0.57
CA ILE A 30 -6.85 -5.72 -0.97
C ILE A 30 -6.74 -6.63 0.25
N GLU A 31 -7.88 -7.09 0.75
CA GLU A 31 -7.97 -7.93 1.96
C GLU A 31 -8.81 -9.19 1.75
N THR A 32 -9.83 -9.13 0.88
CA THR A 32 -10.76 -10.27 0.68
C THR A 32 -10.42 -11.08 -0.58
N PRO A 33 -10.81 -12.37 -0.63
CA PRO A 33 -10.67 -13.19 -1.83
C PRO A 33 -11.34 -12.60 -3.07
N GLU A 34 -12.47 -11.91 -2.91
CA GLU A 34 -13.14 -11.24 -4.02
C GLU A 34 -12.31 -10.09 -4.59
N GLN A 35 -11.68 -9.28 -3.71
CA GLN A 35 -10.77 -8.22 -4.14
C GLN A 35 -9.50 -8.78 -4.79
N MET A 36 -8.95 -9.87 -4.23
CA MET A 36 -7.81 -10.58 -4.81
C MET A 36 -8.12 -11.07 -6.23
N ALA A 37 -9.30 -11.67 -6.43
CA ALA A 37 -9.76 -12.11 -7.75
C ALA A 37 -10.02 -10.95 -8.72
N GLU A 38 -10.57 -9.83 -8.23
CA GLU A 38 -10.81 -8.61 -9.02
C GLU A 38 -9.49 -8.02 -9.56
N TRP A 39 -8.46 -7.97 -8.72
CA TRP A 39 -7.16 -7.39 -9.06
C TRP A 39 -6.16 -8.40 -9.63
N GLY A 40 -6.50 -9.69 -9.64
CA GLY A 40 -5.64 -10.74 -10.16
C GLY A 40 -4.38 -10.96 -9.32
N VAL A 41 -4.47 -10.79 -8.00
CA VAL A 41 -3.37 -11.03 -7.04
C VAL A 41 -3.66 -12.27 -6.20
N GLU A 42 -2.61 -12.91 -5.68
CA GLU A 42 -2.73 -14.17 -4.95
C GLU A 42 -2.74 -13.99 -3.42
N GLU A 43 -2.46 -12.78 -2.93
CA GLU A 43 -2.40 -12.46 -1.51
C GLU A 43 -2.90 -11.04 -1.20
N PRO A 44 -3.26 -10.74 0.06
CA PRO A 44 -3.58 -9.39 0.51
C PRO A 44 -2.42 -8.41 0.32
N GLY A 45 -2.75 -7.15 0.11
CA GLY A 45 -1.74 -6.11 -0.08
C GLY A 45 -2.34 -4.76 -0.42
N LEU A 46 -1.48 -3.85 -0.86
CA LEU A 46 -1.82 -2.50 -1.25
C LEU A 46 -1.55 -2.28 -2.73
N LEU A 47 -2.44 -1.55 -3.39
CA LEU A 47 -2.10 -0.91 -4.66
C LEU A 47 -1.75 0.54 -4.40
N LEU A 48 -0.59 0.94 -4.91
CA LEU A 48 0.05 2.20 -4.62
C LEU A 48 0.36 2.90 -5.93
N ASP A 49 -0.10 4.13 -6.10
CA ASP A 49 0.34 4.96 -7.22
C ASP A 49 1.62 5.69 -6.83
N SER A 50 2.69 5.43 -7.55
CA SER A 50 4.04 5.85 -7.21
C SER A 50 4.81 6.26 -8.45
N GLU A 51 5.08 7.55 -8.62
CA GLU A 51 5.91 8.02 -9.73
C GLU A 51 7.39 7.63 -9.54
N PRO A 52 8.09 7.22 -10.61
CA PRO A 52 7.67 7.12 -12.01
C PRO A 52 7.05 5.76 -12.40
N PHE A 53 6.84 4.87 -11.44
CA PHE A 53 6.42 3.49 -11.68
C PHE A 53 4.93 3.34 -12.03
N GLY A 54 4.09 4.30 -11.62
CA GLY A 54 2.64 4.22 -11.74
C GLY A 54 2.05 3.32 -10.66
N LEU A 55 1.04 2.51 -11.02
CA LEU A 55 0.36 1.63 -10.09
C LEU A 55 1.19 0.37 -9.78
N VAL A 56 1.59 0.21 -8.51
CA VAL A 56 2.42 -0.89 -8.02
C VAL A 56 1.66 -1.66 -6.94
N PHE A 57 1.71 -3.00 -7.00
CA PHE A 57 1.20 -3.87 -5.95
C PHE A 57 2.29 -4.15 -4.91
N TRP A 58 1.96 -3.98 -3.63
CA TRP A 58 2.83 -4.28 -2.50
C TRP A 58 2.16 -5.32 -1.60
N PRO A 59 2.70 -6.56 -1.52
CA PRO A 59 2.08 -7.63 -0.74
C PRO A 59 2.22 -7.38 0.76
N GLU A 60 1.22 -7.78 1.54
CA GLU A 60 1.25 -7.71 3.01
C GLU A 60 2.37 -8.58 3.60
N SER A 61 2.76 -9.65 2.90
CA SER A 61 3.81 -10.56 3.34
C SER A 61 5.24 -10.01 3.18
N GLU A 62 5.45 -8.85 2.52
CA GLU A 62 6.78 -8.27 2.29
C GLU A 62 7.45 -7.84 3.61
N PRO A 63 8.44 -8.59 4.12
CA PRO A 63 8.93 -8.37 5.47
C PRO A 63 10.17 -7.46 5.53
N TYR A 64 10.83 -7.20 4.39
CA TYR A 64 12.10 -6.48 4.34
C TYR A 64 11.98 -5.05 3.84
N ASP A 65 10.87 -4.73 3.18
CA ASP A 65 10.59 -3.40 2.65
C ASP A 65 9.13 -3.00 2.91
N PRO A 66 8.76 -2.76 4.18
CA PRO A 66 7.40 -2.41 4.53
C PRO A 66 7.03 -1.05 3.97
N VAL A 67 5.74 -0.88 3.63
CA VAL A 67 5.16 0.42 3.29
C VAL A 67 5.17 1.30 4.53
N ILE A 68 5.80 2.48 4.43
CA ILE A 68 5.96 3.42 5.54
C ILE A 68 4.91 4.50 5.43
N PHE A 69 4.02 4.62 6.42
CA PHE A 69 3.08 5.72 6.51
C PHE A 69 3.80 7.07 6.68
N VAL A 70 3.40 8.09 5.91
CA VAL A 70 3.95 9.46 6.01
C VAL A 70 2.90 10.40 6.55
N SER A 71 1.75 10.46 5.87
CA SER A 71 0.68 11.37 6.25
C SER A 71 -0.64 10.94 5.64
N ARG A 72 -1.70 11.35 6.32
CA ARG A 72 -3.06 11.32 5.80
C ARG A 72 -3.46 12.74 5.46
N GLN A 73 -4.04 12.96 4.28
CA GLN A 73 -4.72 14.23 4.03
C GLN A 73 -5.98 14.24 4.90
N THR A 74 -5.89 14.85 6.08
CA THR A 74 -7.08 15.21 6.85
C THR A 74 -7.81 16.31 6.08
N ALA A 75 -9.06 16.02 5.70
CA ALA A 75 -10.01 17.01 5.19
C ALA A 75 -10.23 18.16 6.19
#